data_AF-A0A482XTV8-F1
#
_entry.id   AF-A0A482XTV8-F1
#
_cell.length_a   1.000
_cell.length_b   1.000
_cell.length_c   1.000
_cell.angle_alpha   90.00
_cell.angle_beta   90.00
_cell.angle_gamma   90.00
#
_symmetry.space_group_name_H-M   'P 1'
#
loop_
_entity.id
_entity.type
_entity.pdbx_description
1 polymer ?
#
loop_
_entity_poly.entity_id
_entity_poly.type
_entity_poly.pdbx_seq_one_letter_code
_entity_poly.pdbx_strand_id
1 'polypeptide(L)'
;MSVPSWWGRRLYRCLVQAAGDLGPALVPPAHIAVLYYFWRKSSRHVDKRYCSCSCWDTVFKGSYESGIASYKHVYFNATKNSAKIWILTVIFIIAFYEAICYLTTLLINRRLRYSMLILFISAIFSHYYSWWIYVNYWNDDYYSQWNHQLVFTVTELLSTMLVLSLANKNEAFSHYKALAVSVVGLSHIIAGGWDQFVLNVVRGEGRSHQIVRDINLMLPDILPFLVPIYEMQRHCNRTVLSSLFCGATPNDLKREVETCLPGELVWVKCNLCLCNLEGQPNTVCAKMWCQPTPKYHYDGDDVDTREIVN
;
A
#
# COMPACT_ATOMS: atom_id res chain seq x y z
N MET A 1 -3.78 -8.43 49.14
CA MET A 1 -4.10 -7.56 47.98
C MET A 1 -4.85 -8.39 46.96
N SER A 2 -6.16 -8.13 46.80
CA SER A 2 -7.05 -8.88 45.90
C SER A 2 -6.67 -8.65 44.45
N VAL A 3 -6.36 -9.72 43.73
CA VAL A 3 -6.07 -9.71 42.29
C VAL A 3 -7.28 -9.12 41.55
N PRO A 4 -7.12 -8.05 40.74
CA PRO A 4 -8.26 -7.45 40.06
C PRO A 4 -8.92 -8.48 39.15
N SER A 5 -10.26 -8.48 39.13
CA SER A 5 -11.05 -9.34 38.25
C SER A 5 -10.56 -9.21 36.81
N TRP A 6 -10.66 -10.29 36.03
CA TRP A 6 -10.20 -10.31 34.64
C TRP A 6 -10.74 -9.12 33.81
N TRP A 7 -11.97 -8.69 34.11
CA TRP A 7 -12.60 -7.48 33.58
C TRP A 7 -11.88 -6.18 33.98
N GLY A 8 -11.48 -6.04 35.24
CA GLY A 8 -10.71 -4.88 35.73
C GLY A 8 -9.34 -4.74 35.05
N ARG A 9 -8.66 -5.85 34.76
CA ARG A 9 -7.36 -5.83 34.04
C ARG A 9 -7.50 -5.50 32.54
N ARG A 10 -8.64 -5.80 31.94
CA ARG A 10 -8.93 -5.47 30.54
C ARG A 10 -9.35 -4.01 30.40
N LEU A 11 -10.24 -3.54 31.29
CA LEU A 11 -10.65 -2.14 31.35
C LEU A 11 -9.47 -1.21 31.66
N TYR A 12 -8.62 -1.56 32.62
CA TYR A 12 -7.43 -0.78 32.95
C TYR A 12 -6.45 -0.68 31.76
N ARG A 13 -6.22 -1.79 31.04
CA ARG A 13 -5.40 -1.76 29.81
C ARG A 13 -6.00 -0.88 28.73
N CYS A 14 -7.30 -1.00 28.48
CA CYS A 14 -7.99 -0.13 27.53
C CYS A 14 -7.92 1.35 27.94
N LEU A 15 -8.07 1.67 29.22
CA LEU A 15 -7.99 3.05 29.72
C LEU A 15 -6.57 3.61 29.64
N VAL A 16 -5.55 2.83 29.98
CA VAL A 16 -4.14 3.26 29.88
C VAL A 16 -3.75 3.45 28.42
N GLN A 17 -4.20 2.57 27.53
CA GLN A 17 -3.92 2.69 26.10
C GLN A 17 -4.68 3.88 25.49
N ALA A 18 -5.97 4.02 25.79
CA ALA A 18 -6.75 5.18 25.37
C ALA A 18 -6.17 6.50 25.92
N ALA A 19 -5.68 6.53 27.16
CA ALA A 19 -5.01 7.72 27.70
C ALA A 19 -3.67 8.00 27.01
N GLY A 20 -2.90 6.95 26.69
CA GLY A 20 -1.64 7.04 25.95
C GLY A 20 -1.81 7.56 24.52
N ASP A 21 -2.90 7.18 23.85
CA ASP A 21 -3.19 7.56 22.47
C ASP A 21 -3.93 8.91 22.38
N LEU A 22 -4.96 9.11 23.22
CA LEU A 22 -5.79 10.33 23.20
C LEU A 22 -5.12 11.52 23.88
N GLY A 23 -4.25 11.30 24.87
CA GLY A 23 -3.55 12.37 25.58
C GLY A 23 -2.73 13.26 24.64
N PRO A 24 -1.75 12.70 23.90
CA PRO A 24 -0.96 13.44 22.91
C PRO A 24 -1.81 14.07 21.80
N ALA A 25 -2.94 13.44 21.44
CA ALA A 25 -3.83 13.91 20.39
C ALA A 25 -4.69 15.12 20.83
N LEU A 26 -5.12 15.17 22.09
CA LEU A 26 -6.12 16.13 22.56
C LEU A 26 -5.53 17.27 23.41
N VAL A 27 -4.52 16.99 24.25
CA VAL A 27 -3.97 17.98 25.18
C VAL A 27 -3.33 19.17 24.44
N PRO A 28 -2.48 18.98 23.42
CA PRO A 28 -1.83 20.11 22.76
C PRO A 28 -2.79 20.96 21.89
N PRO A 29 -3.76 20.41 21.12
CA PRO A 29 -4.77 21.23 20.48
C PRO A 29 -5.63 22.01 21.47
N ALA A 30 -5.96 21.43 22.63
CA ALA A 30 -6.65 22.15 23.69
C ALA A 30 -5.80 23.33 24.21
N HIS A 31 -4.50 23.12 24.45
CA HIS A 31 -3.58 24.20 24.82
C HIS A 31 -3.50 25.28 23.72
N ILE A 32 -3.38 24.90 22.44
CA ILE A 32 -3.35 25.83 21.31
C ILE A 32 -4.66 26.64 21.26
N ALA A 33 -5.82 26.01 21.51
CA ALA A 33 -7.10 26.69 21.53
C ALA A 33 -7.21 27.72 22.66
N VAL A 34 -6.72 27.38 23.86
CA VAL A 34 -6.62 28.30 24.99
C VAL A 34 -5.72 29.48 24.64
N LEU A 35 -4.51 29.22 24.11
CA LEU A 35 -3.59 30.27 23.67
C LEU A 35 -4.23 31.16 22.61
N TYR A 36 -4.88 30.59 21.59
CA TYR A 36 -5.57 31.33 20.55
C TYR A 36 -6.65 32.26 21.12
N TYR A 37 -7.46 31.78 22.07
CA TYR A 37 -8.53 32.57 22.67
C TYR A 37 -8.00 33.82 23.40
N PHE A 38 -6.89 33.69 24.11
CA PHE A 38 -6.27 34.83 24.82
C PHE A 38 -5.45 35.71 23.88
N TRP A 39 -4.70 35.13 22.96
CA TRP A 39 -3.76 35.84 22.08
C TRP A 39 -4.42 36.56 20.92
N ARG A 40 -5.67 36.22 20.55
CA ARG A 40 -6.42 36.94 19.51
C ARG A 40 -6.53 38.45 19.75
N LYS A 41 -6.46 38.89 21.02
CA LYS A 41 -6.49 40.32 21.38
C LYS A 41 -5.13 41.00 21.19
N SER A 42 -4.05 40.24 21.26
CA SER A 42 -2.67 40.73 21.10
C SER A 42 -2.16 40.56 19.66
N SER A 43 -2.85 39.76 18.83
CA SER A 43 -2.44 39.50 17.46
C SER A 43 -2.69 40.69 16.53
N ARG A 44 -1.69 41.07 15.74
CA ARG A 44 -1.80 42.07 14.67
C ARG A 44 -2.31 41.44 13.37
N HIS A 45 -3.07 42.20 12.58
CA HIS A 45 -3.46 41.77 11.22
C HIS A 45 -2.25 41.90 10.29
N VAL A 46 -1.99 40.84 9.53
CA VAL A 46 -0.85 40.76 8.61
C VAL A 46 -1.38 40.62 7.19
N ASP A 47 -0.97 41.54 6.32
CA ASP A 47 -1.23 41.41 4.89
C ASP A 47 -0.22 40.43 4.28
N LYS A 48 -0.70 39.22 4.00
CA LYS A 48 0.09 38.12 3.42
C LYS A 48 0.55 38.39 1.98
N ARG A 49 0.02 39.41 1.29
CA ARG A 49 0.40 39.74 -0.10
C ARG A 49 1.66 40.59 -0.21
N TYR A 50 1.91 41.44 0.79
CA TYR A 50 3.03 42.36 0.81
C TYR A 50 4.13 41.96 1.79
N CYS A 51 3.85 41.00 2.67
CA CYS A 51 4.83 40.55 3.62
C CYS A 51 5.68 39.38 3.11
N SER A 52 6.99 39.60 3.00
CA SER A 52 7.96 38.58 2.60
C SER A 52 8.53 37.83 3.81
N CYS A 53 9.15 38.52 4.78
CA CYS A 53 9.97 37.86 5.83
C CYS A 53 9.62 38.21 7.28
N SER A 54 8.77 39.22 7.55
CA SER A 54 8.67 39.91 8.84
C SER A 54 7.27 39.89 9.49
N CYS A 55 6.39 38.96 9.11
CA CYS A 55 5.00 39.00 9.60
C CYS A 55 4.48 37.64 10.06
N TRP A 56 5.39 36.75 10.37
CA TRP A 56 5.10 35.34 10.58
C TRP A 56 4.72 34.99 12.03
N ASP A 57 4.88 35.94 12.95
CA ASP A 57 4.44 35.81 14.32
C ASP A 57 3.80 37.12 14.82
N THR A 58 2.49 37.06 15.08
CA THR A 58 1.72 38.24 15.46
C THR A 58 1.78 38.54 16.96
N VAL A 59 2.36 37.64 17.78
CA VAL A 59 2.30 37.73 19.25
C VAL A 59 3.61 37.40 19.96
N PHE A 60 4.28 36.26 19.68
CA PHE A 60 5.40 35.76 20.50
C PHE A 60 6.78 36.19 19.97
N LYS A 61 6.93 36.23 18.65
CA LYS A 61 8.16 36.59 17.95
C LYS A 61 8.08 37.85 17.09
N GLY A 62 6.92 38.49 17.00
CA GLY A 62 6.77 39.78 16.29
C GLY A 62 7.63 40.90 16.88
N SER A 63 8.10 40.76 18.12
CA SER A 63 9.00 41.70 18.81
C SER A 63 10.50 41.40 18.64
N TYR A 64 10.89 40.24 18.11
CA TYR A 64 12.31 39.94 17.81
C TYR A 64 12.80 40.60 16.51
N GLU A 65 11.95 41.40 15.86
CA GLU A 65 12.22 41.99 14.54
C GLU A 65 12.93 43.35 14.59
N SER A 66 13.49 43.74 15.74
CA SER A 66 14.40 44.90 15.84
C SER A 66 15.83 44.60 15.35
N GLY A 67 16.03 43.60 14.48
CA GLY A 67 17.33 43.16 13.96
C GLY A 67 17.24 42.26 12.72
N ILE A 68 18.38 41.80 12.21
CA ILE A 68 18.49 40.95 11.02
C ILE A 68 17.80 39.61 11.31
N ALA A 69 16.67 39.35 10.64
CA ALA A 69 15.91 38.11 10.80
C ALA A 69 16.77 36.89 10.42
N SER A 70 17.07 36.02 11.39
CA SER A 70 17.75 34.74 11.13
C SER A 70 16.77 33.70 10.56
N TYR A 71 17.31 32.72 9.83
CA TYR A 71 16.56 31.55 9.35
C TYR A 71 15.85 30.83 10.52
N LYS A 72 14.58 30.46 10.33
CA LYS A 72 13.76 29.78 11.33
C LYS A 72 13.44 28.36 10.82
N HIS A 73 13.64 27.34 11.64
CA HIS A 73 13.48 25.94 11.24
C HIS A 73 12.00 25.49 11.21
N VAL A 74 11.20 25.83 12.22
CA VAL A 74 9.75 25.58 12.29
C VAL A 74 9.11 26.67 13.14
N TYR A 75 7.96 27.19 12.74
CA TYR A 75 7.18 28.16 13.52
C TYR A 75 5.78 27.63 13.85
N PHE A 76 5.38 27.80 15.12
CA PHE A 76 4.04 27.47 15.61
C PHE A 76 3.36 28.75 16.06
N ASN A 77 2.37 29.19 15.30
CA ASN A 77 1.45 30.24 15.73
C ASN A 77 0.21 29.55 16.33
N ALA A 78 -0.55 30.21 17.20
CA ALA A 78 -1.80 29.66 17.71
C ALA A 78 -2.92 29.76 16.66
N THR A 79 -2.76 29.08 15.51
CA THR A 79 -3.71 29.16 14.38
C THR A 79 -4.40 27.82 14.13
N LYS A 80 -5.47 27.85 13.34
CA LYS A 80 -6.14 26.63 12.87
C LYS A 80 -5.18 25.70 12.11
N ASN A 81 -4.24 26.25 11.33
CA ASN A 81 -3.27 25.46 10.60
C ASN A 81 -2.27 24.75 11.53
N SER A 82 -1.82 25.42 12.59
CA SER A 82 -0.96 24.79 13.60
C SER A 82 -1.66 23.68 14.37
N ALA A 83 -2.96 23.80 14.63
CA ALA A 83 -3.76 22.70 15.16
C ALA A 83 -3.85 21.51 14.18
N LYS A 84 -4.06 21.76 12.87
CA LYS A 84 -4.06 20.70 11.83
C LYS A 84 -2.71 19.96 11.77
N ILE A 85 -1.59 20.70 11.75
CA ILE A 85 -0.23 20.14 11.74
C ILE A 85 -0.03 19.21 12.95
N TRP A 86 -0.44 19.66 14.14
CA TRP A 86 -0.32 18.85 15.35
C TRP A 86 -1.14 17.57 15.28
N ILE A 87 -2.43 17.68 14.96
CA ILE A 87 -3.34 16.53 14.87
C ILE A 87 -2.81 15.51 13.86
N LEU A 88 -2.39 15.96 12.67
CA LEU A 88 -1.81 15.09 11.65
C LEU A 88 -0.55 14.38 12.18
N THR A 89 0.35 15.12 12.83
CA THR A 89 1.60 14.56 13.36
C THR A 89 1.34 13.48 14.39
N VAL A 90 0.39 13.68 15.29
CA VAL A 90 0.04 12.67 16.30
C VAL A 90 -0.58 11.43 15.67
N ILE A 91 -1.54 11.60 14.74
CA ILE A 91 -2.15 10.48 14.02
C ILE A 91 -1.07 9.65 13.31
N PHE A 92 -0.12 10.32 12.66
CA PHE A 92 0.97 9.67 11.95
C PHE A 92 1.89 8.87 12.90
N ILE A 93 2.28 9.46 14.04
CA ILE A 93 3.12 8.79 15.05
C ILE A 93 2.42 7.57 15.65
N ILE A 94 1.14 7.68 16.00
CA ILE A 94 0.36 6.57 16.56
C ILE A 94 0.21 5.46 15.52
N ALA A 95 -0.15 5.79 14.28
CA ALA A 95 -0.28 4.81 13.21
C ALA A 95 1.04 4.07 12.95
N PHE A 96 2.17 4.80 12.92
CA PHE A 96 3.49 4.21 12.78
C PHE A 96 3.84 3.29 13.96
N TYR A 97 3.59 3.74 15.18
CA TYR A 97 3.80 2.95 16.39
C TYR A 97 3.00 1.63 16.36
N GLU A 98 1.70 1.69 16.08
CA GLU A 98 0.84 0.51 16.00
C GLU A 98 1.30 -0.46 14.89
N ALA A 99 1.70 0.05 13.73
CA ALA A 99 2.24 -0.77 12.65
C ALA A 99 3.54 -1.48 13.06
N ILE A 100 4.46 -0.80 13.72
CA ILE A 100 5.71 -1.39 14.24
C ILE A 100 5.43 -2.42 15.33
N CYS A 101 4.52 -2.14 16.27
CA CYS A 101 4.11 -3.08 17.31
C CYS A 101 3.50 -4.35 16.70
N TYR A 102 2.63 -4.22 15.71
CA TYR A 102 2.06 -5.34 14.98
C TYR A 102 3.12 -6.18 14.26
N LEU A 103 3.99 -5.55 13.47
CA LEU A 103 5.06 -6.25 12.73
C LEU A 103 6.08 -6.92 13.66
N THR A 104 6.44 -6.26 14.76
CA THR A 104 7.32 -6.82 15.79
C THR A 104 6.68 -8.03 16.46
N THR A 105 5.38 -7.96 16.76
CA THR A 105 4.63 -9.10 17.30
C THR A 105 4.63 -10.28 16.34
N LEU A 106 4.42 -10.03 15.03
CA LEU A 106 4.53 -11.08 14.01
C LEU A 106 5.95 -11.65 13.90
N LEU A 107 6.98 -10.79 14.00
CA LEU A 107 8.38 -11.20 13.93
C LEU A 107 8.77 -12.12 15.09
N ILE A 108 8.46 -11.72 16.33
CA ILE A 108 8.74 -12.49 17.55
C ILE A 108 8.04 -13.85 17.49
N ASN A 109 6.79 -13.89 17.03
CA ASN A 109 6.03 -15.13 16.89
C ASN A 109 6.42 -15.96 15.66
N ARG A 110 7.42 -15.54 14.86
CA ARG A 110 7.85 -16.16 13.59
C ARG A 110 6.73 -16.30 12.54
N ARG A 111 5.71 -15.45 12.63
CA ARG A 111 4.54 -15.41 11.74
C ARG A 111 4.66 -14.34 10.66
N LEU A 112 5.78 -13.64 10.57
CA LEU A 112 5.97 -12.56 9.60
C LEU A 112 6.32 -13.07 8.20
N ARG A 113 5.62 -12.55 7.17
CA ARG A 113 6.04 -12.62 5.77
C ARG A 113 7.04 -11.51 5.48
N TYR A 114 8.32 -11.88 5.28
CA TYR A 114 9.40 -10.92 5.06
C TYR A 114 9.24 -10.10 3.78
N SER A 115 8.60 -10.63 2.74
CA SER A 115 8.28 -9.86 1.53
C SER A 115 7.41 -8.65 1.84
N MET A 116 6.38 -8.80 2.68
CA MET A 116 5.54 -7.69 3.12
C MET A 116 6.28 -6.73 4.06
N LEU A 117 7.22 -7.22 4.88
CA LEU A 117 8.08 -6.36 5.70
C LEU A 117 8.95 -5.44 4.82
N ILE A 118 9.54 -5.97 3.74
CA ILE A 118 10.34 -5.18 2.80
C ILE A 118 9.48 -4.07 2.18
N LEU A 119 8.25 -4.40 1.77
CA LEU A 119 7.30 -3.41 1.22
C LEU A 119 6.95 -2.32 2.23
N PHE A 120 6.70 -2.71 3.50
CA PHE A 120 6.44 -1.74 4.56
C PHE A 120 7.64 -0.82 4.79
N ILE A 121 8.86 -1.37 4.89
CA ILE A 121 10.08 -0.59 5.10
C ILE A 121 10.31 0.40 3.96
N SER A 122 10.12 -0.02 2.70
CA SER A 122 10.25 0.91 1.57
C SER A 122 9.23 2.05 1.65
N ALA A 123 7.99 1.77 2.06
CA ALA A 123 6.93 2.77 2.13
C ALA A 123 7.14 3.83 3.23
N ILE A 124 8.02 3.58 4.22
CA ILE A 124 8.29 4.55 5.31
C ILE A 124 8.73 5.91 4.74
N PHE A 125 9.56 5.91 3.68
CA PHE A 125 10.05 7.14 3.09
C PHE A 125 8.90 7.96 2.48
N SER A 126 8.02 7.34 1.69
CA SER A 126 6.87 8.02 1.08
C SER A 126 5.94 8.61 2.15
N HIS A 127 5.62 7.82 3.19
CA HIS A 127 4.80 8.29 4.30
C HIS A 127 5.43 9.47 5.05
N TYR A 128 6.72 9.40 5.33
CA TYR A 128 7.46 10.49 5.95
C TYR A 128 7.46 11.75 5.07
N TYR A 129 7.72 11.59 3.77
CA TYR A 129 7.70 12.69 2.81
C TYR A 129 6.31 13.32 2.73
N SER A 130 5.26 12.51 2.63
CA SER A 130 3.87 12.94 2.63
C SER A 130 3.53 13.76 3.88
N TRP A 131 3.87 13.27 5.08
CA TRP A 131 3.72 14.03 6.32
C TRP A 131 4.44 15.38 6.25
N TRP A 132 5.71 15.39 5.86
CA TRP A 132 6.52 16.61 5.77
C TRP A 132 5.92 17.64 4.80
N ILE A 133 5.41 17.19 3.65
CA ILE A 133 4.75 18.06 2.69
C ILE A 133 3.47 18.70 3.27
N TYR A 134 2.64 17.95 4.00
CA TYR A 134 1.49 18.55 4.68
C TYR A 134 1.88 19.58 5.73
N VAL A 135 2.93 19.29 6.51
CA VAL A 135 3.47 20.26 7.47
C VAL A 135 3.81 21.56 6.73
N ASN A 136 4.59 21.49 5.65
CA ASN A 136 4.96 22.67 4.85
C ASN A 136 3.75 23.38 4.25
N TYR A 137 2.81 22.65 3.64
CA TYR A 137 1.63 23.25 3.00
C TYR A 137 0.78 24.04 3.99
N TRP A 138 0.63 23.58 5.23
CA TRP A 138 -0.10 24.32 6.26
C TRP A 138 0.76 25.37 6.98
N ASN A 139 2.08 25.20 7.04
CA ASN A 139 2.99 26.19 7.61
C ASN A 139 3.02 27.44 6.73
N ASP A 140 3.17 27.23 5.42
CA ASP A 140 3.37 28.28 4.42
C ASP A 140 2.06 28.80 3.80
N ASP A 141 0.99 27.99 3.76
CA ASP A 141 -0.39 28.39 3.40
C ASP A 141 -0.58 28.97 1.98
N TYR A 142 0.35 28.74 1.04
CA TYR A 142 0.27 29.23 -0.35
C TYR A 142 0.40 28.14 -1.44
N TYR A 143 0.58 26.87 -1.09
CA TYR A 143 0.73 25.79 -2.08
C TYR A 143 -0.61 25.36 -2.68
N SER A 144 -0.67 25.23 -4.02
CA SER A 144 -1.87 24.80 -4.76
C SER A 144 -1.95 23.30 -5.00
N GLN A 145 -0.86 22.56 -4.75
CA GLN A 145 -0.71 21.13 -5.02
C GLN A 145 -1.32 20.22 -3.94
N TRP A 146 -2.11 20.78 -3.01
CA TRP A 146 -2.70 20.04 -1.89
C TRP A 146 -3.54 18.84 -2.33
N ASN A 147 -4.38 19.00 -3.36
CA ASN A 147 -5.22 17.91 -3.86
C ASN A 147 -4.40 16.76 -4.44
N HIS A 148 -3.29 17.06 -5.12
CA HIS A 148 -2.39 16.05 -5.66
C HIS A 148 -1.78 15.23 -4.53
N GLN A 149 -1.22 15.91 -3.51
CA GLN A 149 -0.65 15.26 -2.33
C GLN A 149 -1.68 14.39 -1.59
N LEU A 150 -2.93 14.84 -1.51
CA LEU A 150 -4.02 14.08 -0.89
C LEU A 150 -4.25 12.73 -1.56
N VAL A 151 -4.32 12.71 -2.89
CA VAL A 151 -4.55 11.45 -3.63
C VAL A 151 -3.44 10.46 -3.35
N PHE A 152 -2.17 10.86 -3.50
CA PHE A 152 -1.01 10.01 -3.22
C PHE A 152 -1.01 9.49 -1.79
N THR A 153 -1.27 10.36 -0.81
CA THR A 153 -1.26 9.93 0.60
C THR A 153 -2.36 8.90 0.87
N VAL A 154 -3.56 9.09 0.32
CA VAL A 154 -4.69 8.16 0.53
C VAL A 154 -4.39 6.81 -0.10
N THR A 155 -3.87 6.78 -1.33
CA THR A 155 -3.52 5.53 -2.01
C THR A 155 -2.33 4.83 -1.36
N GLU A 156 -1.31 5.57 -0.91
CA GLU A 156 -0.18 5.05 -0.11
C GLU A 156 -0.65 4.40 1.20
N LEU A 157 -1.55 5.06 1.93
CA LEU A 157 -2.14 4.53 3.17
C LEU A 157 -2.92 3.25 2.89
N LEU A 158 -3.80 3.25 1.88
CA LEU A 158 -4.57 2.06 1.51
C LEU A 158 -3.66 0.89 1.13
N SER A 159 -2.65 1.14 0.29
CA SER A 159 -1.65 0.15 -0.10
C SER A 159 -0.92 -0.43 1.13
N THR A 160 -0.50 0.44 2.06
CA THR A 160 0.20 0.03 3.29
C THR A 160 -0.70 -0.79 4.22
N MET A 161 -1.97 -0.42 4.37
CA MET A 161 -2.94 -1.20 5.14
C MET A 161 -3.12 -2.62 4.55
N LEU A 162 -3.18 -2.73 3.22
CA LEU A 162 -3.26 -4.02 2.54
C LEU A 162 -1.99 -4.84 2.75
N VAL A 163 -0.80 -4.24 2.62
CA VAL A 163 0.49 -4.87 2.91
C VAL A 163 0.57 -5.40 4.35
N LEU A 164 0.16 -4.60 5.34
CA LEU A 164 0.11 -5.03 6.74
C LEU A 164 -0.86 -6.20 6.95
N SER A 165 -2.02 -6.17 6.28
CA SER A 165 -2.97 -7.29 6.33
C SER A 165 -2.42 -8.57 5.68
N LEU A 166 -1.56 -8.45 4.67
CA LEU A 166 -0.88 -9.58 4.02
C LEU A 166 0.35 -10.05 4.80
N ALA A 167 0.82 -9.33 5.81
CA ALA A 167 2.07 -9.66 6.51
C ALA A 167 1.99 -10.93 7.38
N ASN A 168 0.80 -11.36 7.79
CA ASN A 168 0.61 -12.49 8.71
C ASN A 168 0.58 -13.85 7.99
N LYS A 169 1.61 -14.68 8.18
CA LYS A 169 1.75 -16.03 7.58
C LYS A 169 0.59 -16.98 7.89
N ASN A 170 -0.11 -16.79 9.00
CA ASN A 170 -1.21 -17.68 9.41
C ASN A 170 -2.49 -17.47 8.58
N GLU A 171 -2.65 -16.30 7.96
CA GLU A 171 -3.80 -16.02 7.09
C GLU A 171 -3.49 -16.45 5.67
N ALA A 172 -4.46 -16.99 4.93
CA ALA A 172 -4.26 -17.32 3.52
C ALA A 172 -3.85 -16.07 2.72
N PHE A 173 -2.92 -16.23 1.78
CA PHE A 173 -2.48 -15.13 0.93
C PHE A 173 -3.61 -14.73 -0.03
N SER A 174 -4.10 -13.50 0.09
CA SER A 174 -5.20 -13.01 -0.74
C SER A 174 -4.68 -12.37 -2.02
N HIS A 175 -4.93 -13.04 -3.15
CA HIS A 175 -4.56 -12.54 -4.47
C HIS A 175 -5.22 -11.19 -4.79
N TYR A 176 -6.46 -10.96 -4.36
CA TYR A 176 -7.16 -9.69 -4.59
C TYR A 176 -6.49 -8.51 -3.87
N LYS A 177 -6.06 -8.71 -2.61
CA LYS A 177 -5.32 -7.69 -1.86
C LYS A 177 -3.96 -7.41 -2.49
N ALA A 178 -3.26 -8.47 -2.91
CA ALA A 178 -1.96 -8.36 -3.56
C ALA A 178 -2.06 -7.62 -4.91
N LEU A 179 -3.07 -7.95 -5.72
CA LEU A 179 -3.36 -7.26 -6.98
C LEU A 179 -3.69 -5.79 -6.76
N ALA A 180 -4.50 -5.46 -5.74
CA ALA A 180 -4.82 -4.08 -5.41
C ALA A 180 -3.56 -3.27 -5.04
N VAL A 181 -2.65 -3.84 -4.23
CA VAL A 181 -1.34 -3.22 -3.93
C VAL A 181 -0.54 -2.98 -5.21
N SER A 182 -0.48 -3.97 -6.10
CA SER A 182 0.23 -3.83 -7.37
C SER A 182 -0.36 -2.77 -8.30
N VAL A 183 -1.69 -2.65 -8.35
CA VAL A 183 -2.38 -1.62 -9.15
C VAL A 183 -2.06 -0.22 -8.62
N VAL A 184 -2.07 -0.03 -7.30
CA VAL A 184 -1.66 1.24 -6.69
C VAL A 184 -0.21 1.57 -7.05
N GLY A 185 0.72 0.63 -6.87
CA GLY A 185 2.13 0.84 -7.24
C GLY A 185 2.30 1.20 -8.71
N LEU A 186 1.62 0.50 -9.62
CA LEU A 186 1.65 0.82 -11.06
C LEU A 186 1.12 2.23 -11.35
N SER A 187 0.02 2.62 -10.71
CA SER A 187 -0.55 3.95 -10.90
C SER A 187 0.41 5.07 -10.49
N HIS A 188 1.17 4.87 -9.40
CA HIS A 188 2.16 5.83 -8.96
C HIS A 188 3.42 5.84 -9.84
N ILE A 189 3.87 4.69 -10.34
CA ILE A 189 4.97 4.64 -11.32
C ILE A 189 4.63 5.48 -12.55
N ILE A 190 3.40 5.32 -13.07
CA ILE A 190 2.94 6.09 -14.23
C ILE A 190 2.87 7.59 -13.88
N ALA A 191 2.26 7.94 -12.75
CA ALA A 191 2.09 9.33 -12.34
C ALA A 191 3.43 10.02 -12.04
N GLY A 192 4.31 9.39 -11.26
CA GLY A 192 5.66 9.88 -10.97
C GLY A 192 6.55 9.94 -12.20
N GLY A 193 6.40 8.98 -13.13
CA GLY A 193 7.06 8.97 -14.42
C GLY A 193 6.66 10.14 -15.32
N TRP A 194 5.36 10.49 -15.33
CA TRP A 194 4.84 11.64 -16.07
C TRP A 194 5.25 13.00 -15.45
N ASP A 195 5.46 13.02 -14.14
CA ASP A 195 5.92 14.20 -13.41
C ASP A 195 7.45 14.38 -13.56
N GLN A 196 8.18 14.51 -12.46
CA GLN A 196 9.56 14.96 -12.49
C GLN A 196 10.58 13.82 -12.68
N PHE A 197 10.16 12.55 -12.54
CA PHE A 197 11.11 11.41 -12.52
C PHE A 197 11.87 11.24 -13.84
N VAL A 198 11.18 11.26 -14.98
CA VAL A 198 11.85 11.07 -16.28
C VAL A 198 12.80 12.23 -16.59
N LEU A 199 12.39 13.46 -16.30
CA LEU A 199 13.23 14.64 -16.53
C LEU A 199 14.46 14.62 -15.61
N ASN A 200 14.25 14.45 -14.31
CA ASN A 200 15.32 14.57 -13.32
C ASN A 200 16.28 13.39 -13.35
N VAL A 201 15.76 12.16 -13.42
CA VAL A 201 16.55 10.92 -13.27
C VAL A 201 16.96 10.35 -14.63
N VAL A 202 16.02 10.18 -15.56
CA VAL A 202 16.30 9.49 -16.84
C VAL A 202 17.03 10.40 -17.83
N ARG A 203 16.63 11.67 -17.93
CA ARG A 203 17.32 12.66 -18.78
C ARG A 203 18.50 13.34 -18.10
N GLY A 204 18.65 13.17 -16.79
CA GLY A 204 19.74 13.77 -16.01
C GLY A 204 19.65 15.30 -15.90
N GLU A 205 18.47 15.88 -16.08
CA GLU A 205 18.24 17.33 -15.99
C GLU A 205 18.11 17.81 -14.52
N GLY A 206 17.97 16.88 -13.58
CA GLY A 206 17.76 17.15 -12.17
C GLY A 206 19.04 17.45 -11.40
N ARG A 207 18.95 18.33 -10.40
CA ARG A 207 20.01 18.53 -9.40
C ARG A 207 20.08 17.30 -8.47
N SER A 208 21.22 17.10 -7.81
CA SER A 208 21.47 15.91 -6.98
C SER A 208 20.37 15.64 -5.93
N HIS A 209 19.84 16.67 -5.28
CA HIS A 209 18.76 16.52 -4.31
C HIS A 209 17.43 16.09 -4.95
N GLN A 210 17.15 16.52 -6.19
CA GLN A 210 15.95 16.14 -6.94
C GLN A 210 16.05 14.69 -7.38
N ILE A 211 17.22 14.28 -7.89
CA ILE A 211 17.48 12.89 -8.28
C ILE A 211 17.31 11.94 -7.09
N VAL A 212 17.94 12.26 -5.95
CA VAL A 212 17.86 11.42 -4.75
C VAL A 212 16.42 11.33 -4.25
N ARG A 213 15.69 12.45 -4.21
CA ARG A 213 14.27 12.45 -3.83
C ARG A 213 13.45 11.56 -4.76
N ASP A 214 13.58 11.75 -6.07
CA ASP A 214 12.74 11.07 -7.06
C ASP A 214 13.02 9.56 -7.11
N ILE A 215 14.28 9.13 -6.87
CA ILE A 215 14.61 7.71 -6.68
C ILE A 215 13.95 7.15 -5.42
N ASN A 216 14.01 7.87 -4.29
CA ASN A 216 13.43 7.40 -3.04
C ASN A 216 11.89 7.43 -3.05
N LEU A 217 11.26 8.20 -3.93
CA LEU A 217 9.81 8.15 -4.18
C LEU A 217 9.44 7.01 -5.15
N MET A 218 10.25 6.75 -6.17
CA MET A 218 9.96 5.71 -7.16
C MET A 218 10.17 4.28 -6.62
N LEU A 219 11.19 4.06 -5.79
CA LEU A 219 11.47 2.76 -5.18
C LEU A 219 10.27 2.16 -4.41
N PRO A 220 9.61 2.91 -3.50
CA PRO A 220 8.41 2.45 -2.82
C PRO A 220 7.16 2.33 -3.69
N ASP A 221 7.22 2.66 -4.99
CA ASP A 221 6.16 2.34 -5.95
C ASP A 221 6.49 1.09 -6.78
N ILE A 222 7.76 0.94 -7.19
CA ILE A 222 8.25 -0.25 -7.92
C ILE A 222 8.13 -1.51 -7.07
N LEU A 223 8.50 -1.45 -5.79
CA LEU A 223 8.49 -2.63 -4.92
C LEU A 223 7.05 -3.17 -4.70
N PRO A 224 6.05 -2.35 -4.32
CA PRO A 224 4.65 -2.80 -4.23
C PRO A 224 4.05 -3.22 -5.57
N PHE A 225 4.59 -2.77 -6.71
CA PHE A 225 4.20 -3.33 -8.00
C PHE A 225 4.72 -4.76 -8.18
N LEU A 226 6.04 -4.97 -8.05
CA LEU A 226 6.70 -6.23 -8.43
C LEU A 226 6.55 -7.35 -7.40
N VAL A 227 6.71 -7.06 -6.10
CA VAL A 227 6.78 -8.09 -5.05
C VAL A 227 5.45 -8.85 -4.90
N PRO A 228 4.26 -8.19 -4.85
CA PRO A 228 3.01 -8.92 -4.76
C PRO A 228 2.72 -9.75 -6.01
N ILE A 229 3.11 -9.29 -7.22
CA ILE A 229 3.02 -10.07 -8.46
C ILE A 229 3.86 -11.35 -8.34
N TYR A 230 5.11 -11.21 -7.89
CA TYR A 230 5.99 -12.35 -7.67
C TYR A 230 5.42 -13.34 -6.65
N GLU A 231 4.90 -12.87 -5.52
CA GLU A 231 4.28 -13.74 -4.51
C GLU A 231 3.00 -14.40 -5.03
N MET A 232 2.18 -13.69 -5.80
CA MET A 232 1.01 -14.27 -6.46
C MET A 232 1.41 -15.42 -7.40
N GLN A 233 2.39 -15.22 -8.29
CA GLN A 233 2.88 -16.25 -9.20
C GLN A 233 3.43 -17.47 -8.45
N ARG A 234 4.20 -17.23 -7.39
CA ARG A 234 4.75 -18.28 -6.52
C ARG A 234 3.66 -19.13 -5.87
N HIS A 235 2.56 -18.51 -5.45
CA HIS A 235 1.43 -19.19 -4.83
C HIS A 235 0.47 -19.84 -5.85
N CYS A 236 0.34 -19.28 -7.06
CA CYS A 236 -0.41 -19.90 -8.16
C CYS A 236 0.26 -21.20 -8.64
N ASN A 237 1.59 -21.27 -8.72
CA ASN A 237 2.32 -22.50 -9.06
C ASN A 237 2.12 -23.67 -8.05
N ARG A 238 1.54 -23.41 -6.87
CA ARG A 238 1.26 -24.44 -5.85
C ARG A 238 -0.20 -24.88 -5.79
N THR A 239 -1.10 -24.25 -6.52
CA THR A 239 -2.54 -24.49 -6.40
C THR A 239 -3.13 -24.73 -7.79
N VAL A 240 -3.63 -25.94 -8.04
CA VAL A 240 -4.20 -26.47 -9.31
C VAL A 240 -5.48 -25.71 -9.78
N LEU A 241 -5.76 -24.51 -9.25
CA LEU A 241 -6.94 -23.71 -9.57
C LEU A 241 -6.55 -22.40 -10.26
N SER A 242 -5.80 -22.53 -11.36
CA SER A 242 -5.29 -21.44 -12.21
C SER A 242 -6.15 -21.27 -13.46
N SER A 243 -7.37 -20.75 -13.33
CA SER A 243 -8.20 -20.47 -14.52
C SER A 243 -8.69 -19.03 -14.66
N LEU A 244 -8.50 -18.17 -13.65
CA LEU A 244 -8.97 -16.78 -13.72
C LEU A 244 -7.89 -15.69 -13.61
N PHE A 245 -6.68 -16.00 -13.12
CA PHE A 245 -5.65 -14.96 -12.88
C PHE A 245 -4.23 -15.28 -13.38
N CYS A 246 -3.95 -16.51 -13.78
CA CYS A 246 -2.72 -16.86 -14.51
C CYS A 246 -3.17 -17.63 -15.75
N GLY A 247 -2.82 -17.11 -16.94
CA GLY A 247 -3.34 -17.59 -18.23
C GLY A 247 -3.36 -19.12 -18.31
N ALA A 248 -4.54 -19.68 -18.55
CA ALA A 248 -4.69 -21.10 -18.82
C ALA A 248 -3.85 -21.44 -20.06
N THR A 249 -2.93 -22.39 -19.92
CA THR A 249 -2.40 -23.04 -21.11
C THR A 249 -3.46 -24.01 -21.64
N PRO A 250 -3.63 -24.16 -22.97
CA PRO A 250 -4.64 -25.05 -23.56
C PRO A 250 -4.54 -26.52 -23.14
N ASN A 251 -3.43 -26.92 -22.52
CA ASN A 251 -3.15 -28.30 -22.14
C ASN A 251 -3.83 -28.74 -20.83
N ASP A 252 -4.28 -27.82 -19.98
CA ASP A 252 -4.95 -28.17 -18.71
C ASP A 252 -6.45 -28.49 -18.88
N LEU A 253 -7.03 -28.27 -20.07
CA LEU A 253 -8.39 -28.71 -20.43
C LEU A 253 -8.43 -30.15 -20.95
N LYS A 254 -7.33 -30.90 -20.82
CA LYS A 254 -7.21 -32.27 -21.33
C LYS A 254 -7.53 -33.33 -20.27
N ARG A 255 -8.57 -33.09 -19.47
CA ARG A 255 -9.22 -34.18 -18.74
C ARG A 255 -10.42 -34.61 -19.58
N GLU A 256 -10.26 -35.69 -20.33
CA GLU A 256 -11.41 -36.41 -20.87
C GLU A 256 -12.26 -36.85 -19.67
N VAL A 257 -13.33 -36.09 -19.43
CA VAL A 257 -14.34 -36.45 -18.44
C VAL A 257 -15.12 -37.62 -19.05
N GLU A 258 -14.64 -38.84 -18.79
CA GLU A 258 -15.31 -40.07 -19.22
C GLU A 258 -16.64 -40.28 -18.50
N THR A 259 -16.81 -39.68 -17.31
CA THR A 259 -18.04 -39.80 -16.49
C THR A 259 -18.34 -38.49 -15.75
N CYS A 260 -19.61 -38.10 -15.71
CA CYS A 260 -20.13 -36.89 -15.06
C CYS A 260 -21.40 -37.18 -14.25
N LEU A 261 -21.79 -36.29 -13.32
CA LEU A 261 -23.03 -36.46 -12.56
C LEU A 261 -24.25 -35.98 -13.36
N PRO A 262 -25.39 -36.69 -13.35
CA PRO A 262 -26.59 -36.25 -14.06
C PRO A 262 -27.03 -34.84 -13.70
N GLY A 263 -27.20 -33.99 -14.72
CA GLY A 263 -27.57 -32.57 -14.55
C GLY A 263 -26.39 -31.61 -14.31
N GLU A 264 -25.17 -32.11 -14.17
CA GLU A 264 -23.97 -31.28 -14.10
C GLU A 264 -23.57 -30.72 -15.48
N LEU A 265 -22.97 -29.53 -15.51
CA LEU A 265 -22.40 -28.94 -16.71
C LEU A 265 -20.91 -29.31 -16.80
N VAL A 266 -20.52 -29.95 -17.91
CA VAL A 266 -19.14 -30.42 -18.15
C VAL A 266 -18.57 -29.89 -19.45
N TRP A 267 -17.26 -29.71 -19.50
CA TRP A 267 -16.56 -29.26 -20.70
C TRP A 267 -16.10 -30.46 -21.53
N VAL A 268 -16.56 -30.55 -22.78
CA VAL A 268 -16.10 -31.53 -23.77
C VAL A 268 -15.34 -30.78 -24.86
N LYS A 269 -14.02 -30.96 -24.89
CA LYS A 269 -13.11 -30.12 -25.68
C LYS A 269 -13.27 -28.65 -25.30
N CYS A 270 -13.83 -27.83 -26.18
CA CYS A 270 -14.10 -26.42 -25.92
C CYS A 270 -15.58 -26.11 -25.69
N ASN A 271 -16.47 -27.11 -25.70
CA ASN A 271 -17.92 -26.90 -25.63
C ASN A 271 -18.45 -27.26 -24.25
N LEU A 272 -19.35 -26.43 -23.72
CA LEU A 272 -20.06 -26.71 -22.47
C LEU A 272 -21.27 -27.60 -22.76
N CYS A 273 -21.33 -28.77 -22.14
CA CYS A 273 -22.35 -29.79 -22.35
C CYS A 273 -23.07 -30.11 -21.03
N LEU A 274 -24.35 -30.48 -21.10
CA LEU A 274 -25.08 -30.99 -19.95
C LEU A 274 -24.87 -32.51 -19.83
N CYS A 275 -24.64 -33.02 -18.63
CA CYS A 275 -24.52 -34.46 -18.40
C CYS A 275 -25.90 -35.15 -18.40
N ASN A 276 -26.02 -36.28 -19.08
CA ASN A 276 -27.25 -37.06 -19.15
C ASN A 276 -27.48 -37.93 -17.89
N LEU A 277 -28.62 -38.62 -17.82
CA LEU A 277 -28.96 -39.51 -16.70
C LEU A 277 -28.07 -40.76 -16.61
N GLU A 278 -27.40 -41.13 -17.70
CA GLU A 278 -26.44 -42.24 -17.74
C GLU A 278 -25.02 -41.83 -17.31
N GLY A 279 -24.82 -40.58 -16.90
CA GLY A 279 -23.53 -40.06 -16.46
C GLY A 279 -22.54 -39.81 -17.59
N GLN A 280 -23.03 -39.65 -18.82
CA GLN A 280 -22.24 -39.29 -20.00
C GLN A 280 -22.54 -37.85 -20.45
N PRO A 281 -21.55 -37.13 -21.01
CA PRO A 281 -21.79 -35.81 -21.59
C PRO A 281 -22.83 -35.93 -22.71
N ASN A 282 -23.96 -35.25 -22.58
CA ASN A 282 -25.06 -35.35 -23.54
C ASN A 282 -24.70 -34.63 -24.86
N THR A 283 -25.46 -34.93 -25.91
CA THR A 283 -25.44 -34.24 -27.22
C THR A 283 -25.83 -32.77 -27.16
N VAL A 284 -26.42 -32.31 -26.05
CA VAL A 284 -26.78 -30.90 -25.84
C VAL A 284 -25.55 -30.15 -25.32
N CYS A 285 -24.79 -29.61 -26.26
CA CYS A 285 -23.61 -28.79 -26.03
C CYS A 285 -23.76 -27.40 -26.65
N ALA A 286 -23.12 -26.39 -26.05
CA ALA A 286 -22.83 -25.15 -26.74
C ALA A 286 -22.03 -25.45 -28.02
N LYS A 287 -22.36 -24.82 -29.15
CA LYS A 287 -21.67 -25.06 -30.43
C LYS A 287 -20.63 -23.97 -30.70
N MET A 288 -19.53 -24.02 -29.97
CA MET A 288 -18.36 -23.19 -30.26
C MET A 288 -17.39 -23.96 -31.17
N TRP A 289 -16.67 -23.22 -32.01
CA TRP A 289 -15.65 -23.79 -32.88
C TRP A 289 -14.42 -24.16 -32.03
N CYS A 290 -14.08 -25.46 -32.00
CA CYS A 290 -12.89 -25.94 -31.28
C CYS A 290 -11.72 -26.13 -32.25
N GLN A 291 -10.56 -25.63 -31.87
CA GLN A 291 -9.33 -25.80 -32.65
C GLN A 291 -8.95 -27.30 -32.68
N PRO A 292 -8.64 -27.88 -33.86
CA PRO A 292 -8.24 -29.27 -33.96
C PRO A 292 -6.87 -29.50 -33.29
N THR A 293 -6.78 -30.50 -32.41
CA THR A 293 -5.50 -30.90 -31.80
C THR A 293 -4.58 -31.50 -32.86
N PRO A 294 -3.29 -31.10 -32.91
CA PRO A 294 -2.32 -31.70 -33.83
C PRO A 294 -2.17 -33.20 -33.52
N LYS A 295 -2.36 -34.05 -34.54
CA LYS A 295 -2.03 -35.47 -34.44
C LYS A 295 -0.51 -35.60 -34.48
N TYR A 296 0.10 -35.94 -33.35
CA TYR A 296 1.48 -36.45 -33.38
C TYR A 296 1.42 -37.88 -33.91
N HIS A 297 1.93 -38.08 -35.13
CA HIS A 297 2.25 -39.41 -35.66
C HIS A 297 3.48 -39.91 -34.89
N TYR A 298 3.29 -40.93 -34.05
CA TYR A 298 4.39 -41.77 -33.60
C TYR A 298 4.54 -42.87 -34.65
N ASP A 299 5.44 -42.66 -35.60
CA ASP A 299 5.95 -43.74 -36.43
C ASP A 299 6.98 -44.50 -35.59
N GLY A 300 6.55 -45.66 -35.07
CA GLY A 300 7.43 -46.60 -34.42
C GLY A 300 7.81 -47.68 -35.42
N ASP A 301 8.99 -47.56 -36.01
CA ASP A 301 9.74 -48.67 -36.60
C ASP A 301 11.26 -48.41 -36.44
N ASP A 302 11.97 -49.52 -36.21
CA ASP A 302 13.42 -49.74 -36.18
C ASP A 302 14.26 -49.26 -34.96
N VAL A 303 14.42 -50.18 -33.99
CA VAL A 303 15.71 -50.39 -33.32
C VAL A 303 16.07 -51.88 -33.40
N ASP A 304 17.02 -52.16 -34.28
CA ASP A 304 17.74 -53.42 -34.44
C ASP A 304 18.52 -53.78 -33.16
N THR A 305 18.19 -54.93 -32.55
CA THR A 305 19.01 -55.56 -31.51
C THR A 305 19.75 -56.75 -32.09
N ARG A 306 20.98 -56.51 -32.60
CA ARG A 306 22.02 -57.55 -32.72
C ARG A 306 23.42 -56.98 -32.44
N GLU A 307 24.15 -57.76 -31.64
CA GLU A 307 25.62 -57.82 -31.52
C GLU A 307 26.37 -56.65 -30.89
N ILE A 308 26.59 -56.74 -29.56
CA ILE A 308 27.95 -56.59 -29.01
C ILE A 308 28.20 -57.76 -28.05
N VAL A 309 28.88 -58.79 -28.59
CA VAL A 309 29.81 -59.64 -27.85
C VAL A 309 31.20 -59.25 -28.34
N ASN A 310 32.07 -58.90 -27.38
CA ASN A 310 33.48 -58.51 -27.47
C ASN A 310 33.81 -57.11 -28.01
#